data_AF-A0AAV1KGY0-F1
#
_entry.id   AF-A0AAV1KGY0-F1
#
_cell.length_a   1.000
_cell.length_b   1.000
_cell.length_c   1.000
_cell.angle_alpha   90.00
_cell.angle_beta   90.00
_cell.angle_gamma   90.00
#
_symmetry.space_group_name_H-M   'P 1'
#
loop_
_entity.id
_entity.type
_entity.pdbx_description
1 polymer ?
#
loop_
_entity_poly.entity_id
_entity_poly.type
_entity_poly.pdbx_seq_one_letter_code
_entity_poly.pdbx_strand_id
1 'polypeptide(L)'
;MAESLEDLCTMLNDLNSVSQQIGFKMNMDKTKIMFNVLVTPMPVVIGSTKLEVVDEYAYLGQIVQLGKCNFNREVNRRIQLCWAAFVKLRHIFSLDIPQKPENEIVQPVRVASNDLWI
;
A
#
# COMPACT_ATOMS: atom_id res chain seq x y z
N MET A 1 10.16 -19.79 7.80
CA MET A 1 10.53 -18.34 7.88
C MET A 1 12.02 -18.29 8.14
N ALA A 2 12.73 -17.27 7.68
CA ALA A 2 14.15 -17.10 8.02
C ALA A 2 14.30 -16.98 9.54
N GLU A 3 15.23 -17.74 10.13
CA GLU A 3 15.47 -17.76 11.58
C GLU A 3 16.53 -16.72 11.99
N SER A 4 17.40 -16.35 11.05
CA SER A 4 18.42 -15.32 11.20
C SER A 4 18.47 -14.36 10.00
N LEU A 5 19.22 -13.26 10.16
CA LEU A 5 19.45 -12.31 9.07
C LEU A 5 20.31 -12.91 7.95
N GLU A 6 21.19 -13.84 8.30
CA GLU A 6 22.05 -14.57 7.35
C GLU A 6 21.21 -15.52 6.49
N ASP A 7 20.26 -16.22 7.10
CA ASP A 7 19.29 -17.06 6.37
C ASP A 7 18.46 -16.21 5.41
N LEU A 8 17.99 -15.03 5.86
CA LEU A 8 17.24 -14.11 5.00
C LEU A 8 18.07 -13.67 3.79
N CYS A 9 19.34 -13.32 4.00
CA CYS A 9 20.24 -12.95 2.91
C CYS A 9 20.43 -14.10 1.92
N THR A 10 20.60 -15.33 2.42
CA THR A 10 20.75 -16.53 1.60
C THR A 10 19.50 -16.78 0.77
N MET A 11 18.33 -16.79 1.41
CA MET A 11 17.04 -16.98 0.73
C MET A 11 16.78 -15.94 -0.37
N LEU A 12 17.13 -14.67 -0.13
CA LEU A 12 16.96 -13.60 -1.11
C LEU A 12 17.92 -13.72 -2.30
N ASN A 13 19.16 -14.16 -2.05
CA ASN A 13 20.12 -14.42 -3.13
C ASN A 13 19.75 -15.65 -3.96
N ASP A 14 19.26 -16.71 -3.31
CA ASP A 14 18.74 -17.89 -3.99
C ASP A 14 17.53 -17.55 -4.85
N LEU A 15 16.59 -16.78 -4.31
CA LEU A 15 15.43 -16.27 -5.07
C LEU A 15 15.89 -15.43 -6.27
N ASN A 16 16.89 -14.55 -6.09
CA ASN A 16 17.45 -13.78 -7.20
C ASN A 16 18.00 -14.70 -8.29
N SER A 17 18.82 -15.67 -7.91
CA SER A 17 19.47 -16.61 -8.81
C SER A 17 18.44 -17.43 -9.60
N VAL A 18 17.49 -18.06 -8.90
CA VAL A 18 16.44 -18.87 -9.54
C VAL A 18 15.53 -18.01 -10.42
N SER A 19 15.17 -16.79 -10.00
CA SER A 19 14.34 -15.89 -10.80
C SER A 19 15.02 -15.51 -12.12
N GLN A 20 16.35 -15.30 -12.11
CA GLN A 20 17.11 -14.96 -13.31
C GLN A 20 17.20 -16.12 -14.30
N GLN A 21 17.28 -17.36 -13.82
CA GLN A 21 17.32 -18.55 -14.69
C GLN A 21 16.06 -18.69 -15.56
N ILE A 22 14.92 -18.21 -15.07
CA ILE A 22 13.64 -18.21 -15.80
C ILE A 22 13.32 -16.85 -16.46
N GLY A 23 14.28 -15.92 -16.48
CA GLY A 23 14.16 -14.62 -17.15
C GLY A 23 13.49 -13.50 -16.35
N PHE A 24 13.23 -13.70 -15.06
CA PHE A 24 12.77 -12.64 -14.16
C PHE A 24 13.94 -11.87 -13.54
N LYS A 25 13.69 -10.60 -13.22
CA LYS A 25 14.65 -9.74 -12.51
C LYS A 25 13.96 -9.06 -11.35
N MET A 26 14.53 -9.18 -10.16
CA MET A 26 14.04 -8.44 -9.00
C MET A 26 14.24 -6.93 -9.19
N ASN A 27 13.20 -6.18 -8.88
CA ASN A 27 13.25 -4.73 -8.90
C ASN A 27 13.77 -4.22 -7.54
N MET A 28 15.07 -3.93 -7.49
CA MET A 28 15.73 -3.50 -6.25
C MET A 28 15.21 -2.15 -5.72
N ASP A 29 14.64 -1.31 -6.58
CA ASP A 29 14.03 -0.04 -6.16
C ASP A 29 12.70 -0.28 -5.43
N LYS A 30 11.99 -1.37 -5.73
CA LYS A 30 10.75 -1.76 -5.06
C LYS A 30 10.98 -2.70 -3.87
N THR A 31 12.06 -3.47 -3.87
CA THR A 31 12.39 -4.36 -2.76
C THR A 31 13.01 -3.58 -1.61
N LYS A 32 12.31 -3.52 -0.48
CA LYS A 32 12.76 -2.84 0.75
C LYS A 32 12.82 -3.82 1.91
N ILE A 33 13.63 -3.52 2.91
CA ILE A 33 13.70 -4.29 4.16
C ILE A 33 13.17 -3.46 5.33
N MET A 34 12.47 -4.12 6.25
CA MET A 34 11.94 -3.51 7.47
C MET A 34 12.32 -4.39 8.65
N PHE A 35 12.89 -3.80 9.70
CA PHE A 35 13.32 -4.51 10.90
C PHE A 35 12.33 -4.31 12.04
N ASN A 36 12.12 -5.36 12.83
CA ASN A 36 11.42 -5.22 14.10
C ASN A 36 12.38 -4.58 15.13
N VAL A 37 11.83 -3.89 16.12
CA VAL A 37 12.56 -3.21 17.21
C VAL A 37 13.49 -4.16 17.99
N LEU A 38 13.21 -5.47 17.96
CA LEU A 38 14.00 -6.50 18.63
C LEU A 38 15.28 -6.90 17.87
N VAL A 39 15.44 -6.47 16.61
CA VAL A 39 16.54 -6.87 15.74
C VAL A 39 17.40 -5.65 15.43
N THR A 40 18.71 -5.77 15.67
CA THR A 40 19.66 -4.74 15.26
C THR A 40 19.72 -4.67 13.73
N PRO A 41 19.47 -3.51 13.12
CA PRO A 41 19.54 -3.38 11.66
C PRO A 41 20.95 -3.68 11.17
N MET A 42 21.06 -4.55 10.17
CA MET A 42 22.31 -4.75 9.43
C MET A 42 22.07 -4.67 7.92
N PRO A 43 23.10 -4.35 7.12
CA PRO A 43 22.98 -4.32 5.67
C PRO A 43 22.57 -5.69 5.10
N VAL A 44 21.50 -5.71 4.32
CA VAL A 44 21.13 -6.87 3.49
C VAL A 44 21.50 -6.58 2.05
N VAL A 45 22.29 -7.48 1.46
CA VAL A 45 22.84 -7.32 0.11
C VAL A 45 22.37 -8.49 -0.77
N ILE A 46 21.82 -8.15 -1.93
CA ILE A 46 21.44 -9.12 -2.97
C ILE A 46 22.37 -8.88 -4.17
N GLY A 47 23.20 -9.86 -4.50
CA GLY A 47 24.26 -9.71 -5.49
C GLY A 47 25.22 -8.57 -5.11
N SER A 48 25.18 -7.47 -5.86
CA SER A 48 25.96 -6.25 -5.59
C SER A 48 25.14 -5.07 -5.05
N THR A 49 23.84 -5.26 -4.84
CA THR A 49 22.93 -4.17 -4.44
C THR A 49 22.52 -4.29 -2.98
N LYS A 50 22.77 -3.23 -2.20
CA LYS A 50 22.27 -3.11 -0.82
C LYS A 50 20.81 -2.69 -0.83
N LEU A 51 19.96 -3.43 -0.12
CA LEU A 51 18.56 -3.06 0.03
C LEU A 51 18.39 -1.85 0.96
N GLU A 52 17.46 -0.99 0.60
CA GLU A 52 17.07 0.15 1.44
C GLU A 52 16.23 -0.35 2.63
N VAL A 53 16.59 0.15 3.82
CA VAL A 53 15.86 -0.08 5.06
C VAL A 53 14.79 1.00 5.19
N VAL A 54 13.54 0.58 5.40
CA VAL A 54 12.39 1.49 5.57
C VAL A 54 11.66 1.17 6.86
N ASP A 55 11.12 2.19 7.52
CA ASP A 55 10.28 2.02 8.71
C ASP A 55 8.83 1.64 8.35
N GLU A 56 8.43 1.98 7.12
CA GLU A 56 7.09 1.69 6.62
C GLU A 56 7.10 1.35 5.14
N TYR A 57 6.07 0.61 4.72
CA TYR A 57 5.93 0.22 3.33
C TYR A 57 4.45 0.16 2.93
N ALA A 58 4.14 0.68 1.73
CA ALA A 58 2.80 0.57 1.16
C ALA A 58 2.61 -0.84 0.57
N TYR A 59 1.92 -1.71 1.30
CA TYR A 59 1.64 -3.07 0.90
C TYR A 59 0.14 -3.23 0.59
N LEU A 60 -0.18 -3.59 -0.66
CA LEU A 60 -1.56 -3.83 -1.13
C LEU A 60 -2.55 -2.70 -0.78
N GLY A 61 -2.09 -1.45 -0.87
CA GLY A 61 -2.92 -0.26 -0.64
C GLY A 61 -3.01 0.20 0.82
N GLN A 62 -2.33 -0.49 1.74
CA GLN A 62 -2.25 -0.12 3.16
C GLN A 62 -0.80 0.19 3.54
N ILE A 63 -0.58 1.24 4.34
CA ILE A 63 0.71 1.45 4.99
C ILE A 63 0.90 0.43 6.10
N VAL A 64 1.97 -0.36 6.00
CA VAL A 64 2.39 -1.35 6.99
C VAL A 64 3.63 -0.83 7.70
N GLN A 65 3.66 -1.01 9.01
CA GLN A 65 4.78 -0.74 9.90
C GLN A 65 4.92 -1.92 10.86
N LEU A 66 6.13 -2.15 11.39
CA LEU A 66 6.35 -3.12 12.46
C LEU A 66 6.24 -2.43 13.83
N GLY A 67 5.59 -3.08 14.80
CA GLY A 67 5.41 -2.53 16.16
C GLY A 67 3.97 -2.59 16.69
N LYS A 68 3.68 -1.87 17.78
CA LYS A 68 2.35 -1.84 18.43
C LYS A 68 1.46 -0.67 17.99
N CYS A 69 2.01 0.34 17.30
CA CYS A 69 1.32 1.60 16.97
C CYS A 69 1.16 1.85 15.46
N ASN A 70 1.09 0.78 14.66
CA ASN A 70 1.28 0.80 13.20
C ASN A 70 0.10 1.42 12.43
N PHE A 71 -1.04 1.62 13.08
CA PHE A 71 -2.27 2.06 12.40
C PHE A 71 -2.40 3.58 12.28
N ASN A 72 -1.77 4.35 13.18
CA ASN A 72 -1.93 5.81 13.21
C ASN A 72 -1.52 6.47 11.89
N ARG A 73 -0.41 6.02 11.28
CA ARG A 73 0.06 6.55 10.01
C ARG A 73 -0.90 6.24 8.86
N GLU A 74 -1.43 5.02 8.82
CA GLU A 74 -2.44 4.62 7.83
C GLU A 74 -3.76 5.40 8.02
N VAL A 75 -4.22 5.59 9.25
CA VAL A 75 -5.44 6.39 9.53
C VAL A 75 -5.26 7.81 9.03
N ASN A 76 -4.16 8.46 9.40
CA ASN A 76 -3.88 9.83 8.98
C ASN A 76 -3.81 9.94 7.46
N ARG A 77 -3.19 8.97 6.78
CA ARG A 77 -3.16 8.91 5.31
C ARG A 77 -4.57 8.80 4.72
N ARG A 78 -5.43 7.94 5.27
CA ARG A 78 -6.81 7.79 4.81
C ARG A 78 -7.63 9.05 5.05
N ILE A 79 -7.46 9.73 6.18
CA ILE A 79 -8.09 11.03 6.46
C ILE A 79 -7.67 12.04 5.39
N GLN A 80 -6.38 12.14 5.09
CA GLN A 80 -5.87 13.06 4.05
C GLN A 80 -6.40 12.73 2.66
N LEU A 81 -6.45 11.45 2.29
CA LEU A 81 -7.03 11.01 1.01
C LEU A 81 -8.52 11.31 0.93
N CYS A 82 -9.26 11.11 2.02
CA CYS A 82 -10.67 11.48 2.12
C CYS A 82 -10.85 12.98 1.90
N TRP A 83 -10.05 13.81 2.57
CA TRP A 83 -10.07 15.27 2.36
C TRP A 83 -9.73 15.65 0.91
N ALA A 84 -8.70 15.05 0.31
CA ALA A 84 -8.34 15.30 -1.07
C ALA A 84 -9.48 14.92 -2.04
N ALA A 85 -10.15 13.79 -1.81
CA ALA A 85 -11.31 13.37 -2.58
C ALA A 85 -12.50 14.33 -2.38
N PHE A 86 -12.78 14.71 -1.14
CA PHE A 86 -13.85 15.66 -0.80
C PHE A 86 -13.65 17.02 -1.49
N VAL A 87 -12.42 17.55 -1.45
CA VAL A 87 -12.07 18.82 -2.11
C VAL A 87 -12.25 18.73 -3.63
N LYS A 88 -11.91 17.59 -4.26
CA LYS A 88 -12.16 17.39 -5.70
C LYS A 88 -13.65 17.47 -6.04
N LEU A 89 -14.52 17.00 -5.14
CA LEU A 89 -15.98 17.02 -5.30
C LEU A 89 -16.63 18.33 -4.84
N ARG A 90 -15.84 19.33 -4.39
CA ARG A 90 -16.35 20.61 -3.89
C ARG A 90 -17.32 21.31 -4.85
N HIS A 91 -17.09 21.17 -6.15
CA HIS A 91 -17.94 21.76 -7.18
C HIS A 91 -19.38 21.21 -7.13
N ILE A 92 -19.56 19.91 -6.85
CA ILE A 92 -20.89 19.29 -6.72
C ILE A 92 -21.66 19.92 -5.55
N PHE A 93 -20.99 20.14 -4.42
CA PHE A 93 -21.59 20.78 -3.25
C PHE A 93 -21.81 22.28 -3.43
N SER A 94 -21.22 22.89 -4.46
CA SER A 94 -21.40 24.31 -4.80
C SER A 94 -22.48 24.52 -5.86
N LEU A 95 -23.01 23.43 -6.44
CA LEU A 95 -24.18 23.50 -7.31
C LEU A 95 -25.42 23.74 -6.44
N ASP A 96 -26.35 24.56 -6.94
CA ASP A 96 -27.67 24.75 -6.36
C ASP A 96 -28.51 23.49 -6.62
N ILE A 97 -28.15 22.39 -5.95
CA ILE A 97 -28.88 21.12 -6.03
C ILE A 97 -30.11 21.28 -5.12
N PRO A 98 -31.34 21.24 -5.67
CA PRO A 98 -32.54 21.30 -4.84
C PRO A 98 -32.50 20.14 -3.85
N GLN A 99 -32.39 20.45 -2.56
CA GLN A 99 -32.50 19.47 -1.48
C GLN A 99 -33.97 19.03 -1.38
N LYS A 100 -34.41 18.16 -2.29
CA LYS A 100 -35.75 17.57 -2.22
C LYS A 100 -35.76 16.52 -1.10
N PRO A 101 -36.79 16.49 -0.24
CA PRO A 101 -36.94 15.44 0.75
C PRO A 101 -37.03 14.06 0.05
N GLU A 102 -36.45 13.06 0.71
CA GLU A 102 -36.16 11.70 0.20
C GLU A 102 -37.38 10.95 -0.35
N ASN A 103 -38.59 11.42 -0.05
CA ASN A 103 -39.86 10.83 -0.43
C ASN A 103 -40.13 10.84 -1.96
N GLU A 104 -39.29 11.50 -2.78
CA GLU A 104 -39.46 11.59 -4.25
C GLU A 104 -38.35 10.90 -5.09
N ILE A 105 -37.28 10.34 -4.49
CA ILE A 105 -36.05 9.94 -5.23
C ILE A 105 -35.96 8.42 -5.49
N VAL A 106 -37.06 7.67 -5.35
CA VAL A 106 -37.02 6.17 -5.40
C VAL A 106 -36.71 5.58 -6.80
N GLN A 107 -36.66 6.37 -7.88
CA GLN A 107 -36.68 5.81 -9.25
C GLN A 107 -35.40 5.84 -10.12
N PRO A 108 -34.32 6.63 -9.91
CA PRO A 108 -33.15 6.56 -10.81
C PRO A 108 -31.97 5.71 -10.30
N VAL A 109 -31.86 5.42 -9.00
CA VAL A 109 -30.67 4.75 -8.42
C VAL A 109 -30.53 3.28 -8.84
N ARG A 110 -31.60 2.65 -9.36
CA ARG A 110 -31.55 1.27 -9.84
C ARG A 110 -30.83 1.08 -11.18
N VAL A 111 -30.64 2.14 -11.98
CA VAL A 111 -30.09 1.98 -13.35
C VAL A 111 -28.55 2.04 -13.38
N ALA A 112 -27.92 2.78 -12.47
CA ALA A 112 -26.46 2.98 -12.49
C ALA A 112 -25.63 1.82 -11.89
N SER A 113 -26.25 0.91 -11.13
CA SER A 113 -25.53 -0.20 -10.50
C SER A 113 -25.18 -1.36 -11.44
N ASN A 114 -25.74 -1.38 -12.66
CA ASN A 114 -25.45 -2.43 -13.64
C ASN A 114 -24.23 -2.14 -14.54
N ASP A 115 -23.74 -0.90 -14.60
CA ASP A 115 -22.66 -0.51 -15.52
C ASP A 115 -21.29 -0.34 -14.85
N LEU A 116 -21.15 -0.70 -13.57
CA LEU A 116 -19.87 -0.58 -12.83
C LEU A 116 -19.08 -1.90 -12.69
N TRP A 117 -19.50 -2.97 -13.37
CA TRP A 117 -18.75 -4.23 -13.45
C TRP A 117 -18.57 -4.69 -14.90
N ILE A 118 -17.91 -3.86 -15.71
CA ILE A 118 -17.13 -4.29 -16.89
C ILE A 118 -15.78 -3.58 -16.84
#